data_AF-A0A451BN79-F1
#
_entry.id   AF-A0A451BN79-F1
#
_cell.length_a   1.000
_cell.length_b   1.000
_cell.length_c   1.000
_cell.angle_alpha   90.00
_cell.angle_beta   90.00
_cell.angle_gamma   90.00
#
_symmetry.space_group_name_H-M   'P 1'
#
loop_
_entity.id
_entity.type
_entity.pdbx_description
1 polymer ?
#
loop_
_entity_poly.entity_id
_entity_poly.type
_entity_poly.pdbx_seq_one_letter_code
_entity_poly.pdbx_strand_id
1 'polypeptide(L)'
;MNTAAIKRMTIVQALSHIPETYLDSVKTYVDTLMKSTWTPPSINQSLEGIWKDIGFEKIMDLEEEIQDIRHEIQTDILARKP
;
A
#
# COMPACT_ATOMS: atom_id res chain seq x y z
N MET A 1 7.24 32.94 -15.55
CA MET A 1 8.32 32.00 -15.92
C MET A 1 7.90 30.58 -15.54
N ASN A 2 8.00 29.61 -16.44
CA ASN A 2 7.63 28.23 -16.16
C ASN A 2 8.82 27.49 -15.51
N THR A 3 8.78 27.34 -14.18
CA THR A 3 9.86 26.73 -13.38
C THR A 3 10.22 25.32 -13.84
N ALA A 4 9.27 24.55 -14.36
CA ALA A 4 9.53 23.21 -14.88
C ALA A 4 10.33 23.24 -16.19
N ALA A 5 10.05 24.22 -17.07
CA ALA A 5 10.81 24.40 -18.30
C ALA A 5 12.28 24.77 -18.02
N ILE A 6 12.52 25.64 -17.02
CA ILE A 6 13.87 26.01 -16.59
C ILE A 6 14.63 24.78 -16.07
N LYS A 7 14.01 23.98 -15.19
CA LYS A 7 14.63 22.77 -14.66
C LYS A 7 15.00 21.76 -15.76
N ARG A 8 14.12 21.54 -16.74
CA ARG A 8 14.39 20.63 -17.87
C ARG A 8 15.57 21.13 -18.70
N MET A 9 15.62 22.42 -19.00
CA MET A 9 16.72 23.02 -19.76
C MET A 9 18.07 22.84 -19.04
N THR A 10 18.12 23.06 -17.72
CA THR A 10 19.33 22.84 -16.92
C THR A 10 19.78 21.38 -16.96
N ILE A 11 18.85 20.43 -16.88
CA ILE A 11 19.18 19.00 -16.95
C ILE A 11 19.76 18.63 -18.32
N VAL A 12 19.13 19.07 -19.41
CA VAL A 12 19.62 18.80 -20.77
C VAL A 12 21.03 19.37 -20.96
N GLN A 13 21.28 20.59 -20.49
CA GLN A 13 22.61 21.20 -20.54
C GLN A 13 23.62 20.44 -19.69
N ALA A 14 23.25 19.95 -18.50
CA ALA A 14 24.16 19.13 -17.69
C ALA A 14 24.51 17.80 -18.37
N LEU A 15 23.52 17.14 -18.99
CA LEU A 15 23.71 15.88 -19.70
C LEU A 15 24.64 16.02 -20.93
N SER A 16 24.68 17.18 -21.57
CA SER A 16 25.54 17.40 -22.74
C SER A 16 27.05 17.46 -22.42
N HIS A 17 27.43 17.61 -21.15
CA HIS A 17 28.83 17.68 -20.72
C HIS A 17 29.37 16.32 -20.25
N ILE A 18 28.54 15.27 -20.31
CA ILE A 18 28.91 13.95 -19.82
C ILE A 18 29.85 13.28 -20.84
N PRO A 19 31.04 12.82 -20.42
CA PRO A 19 31.92 12.06 -21.29
C PRO A 19 31.26 10.76 -21.77
N GLU A 20 31.56 10.34 -22.99
CA GLU A 20 30.98 9.15 -23.63
C GLU A 20 31.10 7.88 -22.77
N THR A 21 32.21 7.75 -22.04
CA THR A 21 32.49 6.64 -21.12
C THR A 21 31.45 6.45 -20.02
N TYR A 22 30.68 7.51 -19.69
CA TYR A 22 29.68 7.49 -18.63
C TYR A 22 28.24 7.46 -19.15
N LEU A 23 28.01 7.57 -20.47
CA LEU A 23 26.67 7.61 -21.04
C LEU A 23 25.85 6.36 -20.71
N ASP A 24 26.47 5.18 -20.77
CA ASP A 24 25.80 3.91 -20.42
C ASP A 24 25.40 3.84 -18.94
N SER A 25 26.25 4.38 -18.06
CA SER A 25 25.97 4.44 -16.63
C SER A 25 24.81 5.38 -16.33
N VAL A 26 24.80 6.55 -16.99
CA VAL A 26 23.72 7.54 -16.87
C VAL A 26 22.41 6.99 -17.43
N LYS A 27 22.46 6.33 -18.59
CA LYS A 27 21.30 5.65 -19.18
C LYS A 27 20.73 4.60 -18.22
N THR A 28 21.58 3.75 -17.67
CA THR A 28 21.18 2.70 -16.72
C THR A 28 20.50 3.31 -15.50
N TYR A 29 21.08 4.38 -14.94
CA TYR A 29 20.49 5.09 -13.80
C TYR A 29 19.10 5.66 -14.12
N VAL A 30 18.95 6.36 -15.26
CA VAL A 30 17.65 6.91 -15.70
C VAL A 30 16.63 5.79 -15.90
N ASP A 31 17.03 4.68 -16.53
CA ASP A 31 16.15 3.52 -16.74
C ASP A 31 15.70 2.91 -15.39
N THR A 32 16.58 2.84 -14.39
CA THR A 32 16.20 2.37 -13.03
C THR A 32 15.25 3.33 -12.32
N LEU A 33 15.47 4.64 -12.45
CA LEU A 33 14.60 5.66 -11.85
C LEU A 33 13.18 5.53 -12.42
N MET A 34 13.05 5.37 -13.74
CA MET A 34 11.75 5.20 -14.40
C MET A 34 11.04 3.90 -14.01
N LYS A 35 11.80 2.82 -13.77
CA LYS A 35 11.26 1.57 -13.23
C LYS A 35 10.77 1.70 -11.79
N SER A 36 11.49 2.44 -10.93
CA SER A 36 11.05 2.66 -9.54
C SER A 36 9.77 3.49 -9.44
N THR A 37 9.50 4.35 -10.42
CA THR A 37 8.25 5.13 -10.50
C THR A 37 7.11 4.36 -11.14
N TRP A 38 7.39 3.24 -11.80
CA TRP A 38 6.37 2.30 -12.24
C TRP A 38 5.95 1.45 -11.05
N THR A 39 5.05 1.96 -10.23
CA THR A 39 4.20 1.09 -9.43
C THR A 39 3.30 0.37 -10.43
N PRO A 40 3.40 -0.97 -10.62
CA PRO A 40 2.36 -1.66 -11.37
C PRO A 40 1.02 -1.26 -10.74
N PRO A 41 -0.03 -0.99 -11.54
CA PRO A 41 -1.36 -0.75 -10.97
C PRO A 41 -1.58 -1.88 -9.98
N SER A 42 -1.90 -1.53 -8.73
CA SER A 42 -2.13 -2.51 -7.67
C SER A 42 -2.99 -3.59 -8.28
N ILE A 43 -2.40 -4.76 -8.51
CA ILE A 43 -3.16 -5.94 -8.89
C ILE A 43 -4.26 -5.95 -7.84
N ASN A 44 -5.51 -5.85 -8.28
CA ASN A 44 -6.67 -6.01 -7.40
C ASN A 44 -6.48 -7.38 -6.75
N GLN A 45 -5.73 -7.43 -5.65
CA GLN A 45 -5.54 -8.62 -4.86
C GLN A 45 -6.91 -8.82 -4.27
N SER A 46 -7.64 -9.76 -4.87
CA SER A 46 -8.97 -10.11 -4.41
C SER A 46 -8.87 -10.36 -2.92
N LEU A 47 -9.61 -9.58 -2.13
CA LEU A 47 -9.74 -9.80 -0.69
C LEU A 47 -10.65 -11.01 -0.41
N GLU A 48 -11.13 -11.67 -1.46
CA GLU A 48 -11.91 -12.88 -1.41
C GLU A 48 -11.13 -13.97 -0.67
N GLY A 49 -11.72 -14.42 0.43
CA GLY A 49 -11.14 -15.47 1.26
C GLY A 49 -10.12 -15.00 2.31
N ILE A 50 -9.88 -13.70 2.50
CA ILE A 50 -9.03 -13.21 3.61
C ILE A 50 -9.57 -13.69 4.98
N TRP A 51 -10.89 -13.76 5.11
CA TRP A 51 -11.56 -14.20 6.33
C TRP A 51 -11.95 -15.67 6.31
N LYS A 52 -11.47 -16.42 5.31
CA LYS A 52 -11.82 -17.83 5.15
C LYS A 52 -11.25 -18.67 6.29
N ASP A 53 -12.07 -19.55 6.85
CA ASP A 53 -11.74 -20.46 7.96
C ASP A 53 -11.38 -19.74 9.28
N ILE A 54 -11.54 -18.40 9.35
CA ILE A 54 -11.34 -17.61 10.58
C ILE A 54 -12.60 -17.62 11.46
N GLY A 55 -13.71 -18.17 10.96
CA GLY A 55 -14.95 -18.36 11.71
C GLY A 55 -15.98 -17.24 11.53
N PHE A 56 -15.60 -16.14 10.88
CA PHE A 56 -16.54 -15.08 10.48
C PHE A 56 -17.62 -15.59 9.52
N GLU A 57 -17.38 -16.67 8.78
CA GLU A 57 -18.39 -17.28 7.90
C GLU A 57 -19.54 -17.94 8.68
N LYS A 58 -19.35 -18.18 9.99
CA LYS A 58 -20.37 -18.77 10.86
C LYS A 58 -21.29 -17.72 11.48
N ILE A 59 -20.92 -16.45 11.42
CA ILE A 59 -21.71 -15.34 11.95
C ILE A 59 -22.78 -15.00 10.91
N MET A 60 -23.98 -15.54 11.11
CA MET A 60 -25.12 -15.31 10.22
C MET A 60 -25.80 -13.96 10.47
N ASP A 61 -25.88 -13.55 11.74
CA ASP A 61 -26.38 -12.25 12.18
C ASP A 61 -25.39 -11.63 13.17
N LEU A 62 -24.79 -10.51 12.77
CA LEU A 62 -23.79 -9.83 13.58
C LEU A 62 -24.40 -9.17 14.82
N GLU A 63 -25.65 -8.70 14.74
CA GLU A 63 -26.30 -8.01 15.85
C GLU A 63 -26.66 -8.99 16.96
N GLU A 64 -27.19 -10.16 16.59
CA GLU A 64 -27.48 -11.26 17.52
C GLU A 64 -26.20 -11.70 18.25
N GLU A 65 -25.11 -11.92 17.52
CA GLU A 65 -23.84 -12.38 18.11
C GLU A 65 -23.23 -11.34 19.07
N ILE A 66 -23.34 -10.05 18.74
CA ILE A 66 -22.90 -8.96 19.62
C ILE A 66 -23.76 -8.91 20.89
N GLN A 67 -25.07 -9.14 20.77
CA GLN A 67 -25.99 -9.13 21.89
C GLN A 67 -25.71 -10.30 22.84
N ASP A 68 -25.45 -11.49 22.31
CA ASP A 68 -25.13 -12.69 23.09
C ASP A 68 -23.81 -12.53 23.85
N ILE A 69 -22.76 -12.05 23.18
CA ILE A 69 -21.47 -11.76 23.83
C ILE A 69 -21.65 -10.74 24.96
N ARG A 70 -22.47 -9.71 24.75
CA ARG A 70 -22.75 -8.71 25.79
C ARG A 70 -23.45 -9.32 27.00
N HIS A 71 -24.41 -10.21 26.77
CA HIS A 71 -25.13 -10.89 27.84
C HIS A 71 -24.22 -11.85 28.61
N GLU A 72 -23.34 -12.57 27.92
CA GLU A 72 -22.32 -13.44 28.53
C GLU A 72 -21.39 -12.65 29.44
N ILE A 73 -20.81 -11.56 28.94
CA ILE A 73 -19.93 -10.67 29.72
C ILE A 73 -20.66 -10.12 30.95
N GLN A 74 -21.90 -9.66 30.79
CA GLN A 74 -22.69 -9.14 31.90
C GLN A 74 -22.94 -10.21 32.97
N THR A 75 -23.23 -11.44 32.54
CA THR A 75 -23.45 -12.57 33.44
C THR A 75 -22.17 -12.93 34.19
N ASP A 76 -21.03 -12.97 33.50
CA ASP A 76 -19.72 -13.24 34.10
C ASP A 76 -19.31 -12.16 35.12
N ILE A 77 -19.57 -10.90 34.82
CA ILE A 77 -19.31 -9.78 35.75
C ILE A 77 -20.18 -9.94 37.00
N LEU A 78 -21.46 -10.29 36.85
CA LEU A 78 -22.38 -10.48 37.98
C LEU A 78 -22.06 -11.75 38.79
N ALA A 79 -21.53 -12.80 38.13
CA ALA A 79 -21.14 -14.05 38.76
C ALA A 79 -19.81 -13.95 39.54
N ARG A 80 -18.99 -12.93 39.27
CA ARG A 80 -17.83 -12.60 40.12
C ARG A 80 -18.32 -12.07 41.47
N LYS A 81 -18.40 -12.96 42.47
CA LYS A 81 -18.47 -12.54 43.88
C LYS A 81 -17.19 -11.75 44.24
N PRO A 82 -17.28 -10.73 45.10
CA PRO A 82 -16.11 -10.01 45.62
C PRO A 82 -15.18 -10.91 46.43
#